data_AF-A0A4U5NG70-F1
#
_entry.id   AF-A0A4U5NG70-F1
#
_cell.length_a   1.000
_cell.length_b   1.000
_cell.length_c   1.000
_cell.angle_alpha   90.00
_cell.angle_beta   90.00
_cell.angle_gamma   90.00
#
_symmetry.space_group_name_H-M   'P 1'
#
loop_
_entity.id
_entity.type
_entity.pdbx_description
1 polymer ?
#
loop_
_entity_poly.entity_id
_entity_poly.type
_entity_poly.pdbx_seq_one_letter_code
_entity_poly.pdbx_strand_id
1 'polypeptide(L)'
;MCRSNGKCAIKFDQRNMCRDCRFQKCLSVGMNKSHVQPNRDSVHCVRTEHSNTEESQPPRNSTLVKQETIVLNFPIKKELNLQVDRLEPPKLPVRNVLPLTTVRPQTAKFPLLERLLAGYRSYKETERSLYYVINPTKLNAHADPEPVTTKQFYEMDRGCLTLAHRMLLDFLSLFAALKNKTGHKLITKLLQSFYHAFSVLEATYQSSIIFPNPKDTRLSLHYRQYLDHADLSNFYGPEKHPQSQASLTSFLFTRSRRLVNQIGRLKPSEMEIAGMIGLILWNSLFSESMNHDDVANRKREEIHAELHQLYVETHGVGQAGVRLGTAFSLISESMEIARHAVDTVSMSRVFKFSEERKNDVWSKF
;
A
#
# COMPACT_ATOMS: atom_id res chain seq x y z
N MET A 1 7.35 36.49 -37.23
CA MET A 1 8.37 37.11 -38.11
C MET A 1 7.67 38.06 -39.09
N CYS A 2 8.01 39.35 -39.05
CA CYS A 2 7.43 40.38 -39.91
C CYS A 2 7.79 40.14 -41.39
N ARG A 3 6.81 40.31 -42.29
CA ARG A 3 7.00 40.12 -43.75
C ARG A 3 7.38 41.41 -44.49
N SER A 4 7.40 42.56 -43.81
CA SER A 4 7.61 43.89 -44.41
C SER A 4 8.63 44.72 -43.61
N ASN A 5 9.81 44.15 -43.38
CA ASN A 5 10.99 44.81 -42.79
C ASN A 5 10.76 45.55 -41.46
N GLY A 6 9.80 45.10 -40.65
CA GLY A 6 9.56 45.66 -39.31
C GLY A 6 8.87 47.03 -39.28
N LYS A 7 8.39 47.56 -40.42
CA LYS A 7 7.83 48.92 -40.53
C LYS A 7 6.31 48.97 -40.79
N CYS A 8 5.57 47.91 -40.47
CA CYS A 8 4.12 47.87 -40.69
C CYS A 8 3.38 48.94 -39.85
N ALA A 9 2.47 49.70 -40.47
CA ALA A 9 1.61 50.64 -39.76
C ALA A 9 0.55 49.90 -38.93
N ILE A 10 0.46 50.20 -37.62
CA ILE A 10 -0.52 49.60 -36.70
C ILE A 10 -1.67 50.58 -36.49
N LYS A 11 -2.75 50.41 -37.25
CA LYS A 11 -4.02 51.15 -37.11
C LYS A 11 -5.08 50.31 -36.40
N PHE A 12 -6.17 50.91 -35.93
CA PHE A 12 -7.21 50.22 -35.15
C PHE A 12 -7.84 49.04 -35.91
N ASP A 13 -8.16 49.26 -37.18
CA ASP A 13 -8.77 48.30 -38.12
C ASP A 13 -7.79 47.21 -38.60
N GLN A 14 -6.49 47.52 -38.66
CA GLN A 14 -5.47 46.66 -39.26
C GLN A 14 -4.39 46.17 -38.28
N ARG A 15 -4.60 46.34 -36.97
CA ARG A 15 -3.64 45.94 -35.92
C ARG A 15 -3.27 44.45 -35.92
N ASN A 16 -4.09 43.60 -36.53
CA ASN A 16 -3.86 42.16 -36.61
C ASN A 16 -3.04 41.73 -37.85
N MET A 17 -2.70 42.66 -38.76
CA MET A 17 -1.97 42.35 -39.99
C MET A 17 -0.52 41.89 -39.74
N CYS A 18 0.14 42.44 -38.71
CA CYS A 18 1.51 42.04 -38.35
C CYS A 18 1.66 41.96 -36.83
N ARG A 19 1.69 40.72 -36.30
CA ARG A 19 1.85 40.44 -34.87
C ARG A 19 3.20 40.96 -34.33
N ASP A 20 4.25 40.84 -35.12
CA ASP A 20 5.60 41.29 -34.76
C ASP A 20 5.69 42.81 -34.58
N CYS A 21 5.24 43.59 -35.55
CA CYS A 21 5.23 45.05 -35.45
C CYS A 21 4.28 45.54 -34.35
N ARG A 22 3.15 44.84 -34.13
CA ARG A 22 2.26 45.12 -33.00
C ARG A 22 2.96 44.90 -31.67
N PHE A 23 3.68 43.79 -31.51
CA PHE A 23 4.43 43.50 -30.29
C PHE A 23 5.54 44.53 -30.04
N GLN A 24 6.30 44.91 -31.08
CA GLN A 24 7.30 45.99 -30.98
C GLN A 24 6.67 47.34 -30.60
N LYS A 25 5.46 47.63 -31.09
CA LYS A 25 4.72 48.82 -30.67
C LYS A 25 4.32 48.75 -29.19
N CYS A 26 3.90 47.59 -28.68
CA CYS A 26 3.62 47.39 -27.25
C CYS A 26 4.85 47.69 -26.38
N LEU A 27 6.03 47.23 -26.78
CA LEU A 27 7.27 47.52 -26.07
C LEU A 27 7.64 49.02 -26.14
N SER A 28 7.50 49.67 -27.30
CA SER A 28 7.84 51.10 -27.45
C SER A 28 6.90 52.06 -26.72
N VAL A 29 5.68 51.64 -26.37
CA VAL A 29 4.80 52.41 -25.47
C VAL A 29 5.02 52.09 -23.98
N GLY A 30 6.05 51.30 -23.64
CA GLY A 30 6.45 51.03 -22.26
C GLY A 30 5.80 49.81 -21.61
N MET A 31 5.17 48.90 -22.37
CA MET A 31 4.67 47.64 -21.79
C MET A 31 5.84 46.74 -21.38
N ASN A 32 5.91 46.38 -20.09
CA ASN A 32 6.96 45.54 -19.56
C ASN A 32 6.52 44.07 -19.48
N LYS A 33 7.34 43.18 -20.04
CA LYS A 33 7.11 41.72 -19.98
C LYS A 33 7.14 41.19 -18.53
N SER A 34 7.91 41.80 -17.63
CA SER A 34 7.96 41.39 -16.22
C SER A 34 6.65 41.60 -15.47
N HIS A 35 5.78 42.48 -15.97
CA HIS A 35 4.46 42.75 -15.36
C HIS A 35 3.36 41.82 -15.91
N VAL A 36 3.69 40.94 -16.85
CA VAL A 36 2.78 39.91 -17.36
C VAL A 36 2.88 38.70 -16.45
N GLN A 37 1.84 38.45 -15.65
CA GLN A 37 1.78 37.28 -14.78
C GLN A 37 1.61 36.00 -15.61
N PRO A 38 2.53 35.02 -15.52
CA PRO A 38 2.32 33.71 -16.13
C PRO A 38 1.28 32.93 -15.34
N ASN A 39 0.38 32.23 -16.03
CA ASN A 39 -0.58 31.27 -15.47
C ASN A 39 -1.36 31.77 -14.25
N ARG A 40 -2.37 32.61 -14.49
CA ARG A 40 -3.39 32.88 -13.48
C ARG A 40 -4.26 31.64 -13.30
N ASP A 41 -4.71 31.40 -12.06
CA ASP A 41 -5.78 30.46 -11.79
C ASP A 41 -7.01 30.83 -12.64
N SER A 42 -7.66 29.81 -13.20
CA SER A 42 -8.84 29.99 -14.02
C SER A 42 -9.96 30.62 -13.20
N VAL A 43 -10.38 31.84 -13.55
CA VAL A 43 -11.56 32.52 -12.97
C VAL A 43 -12.88 31.85 -13.41
N HIS A 44 -12.81 30.80 -14.22
CA HIS A 44 -13.98 29.99 -14.57
C HIS A 44 -14.36 29.05 -13.42
N CYS A 45 -15.15 29.58 -12.50
CA CYS A 45 -16.05 28.81 -11.65
C CYS A 45 -17.15 28.18 -12.53
N VAL A 46 -16.83 27.19 -13.36
CA VAL A 46 -17.86 26.33 -13.94
C VAL A 46 -18.12 25.23 -12.93
N ARG A 47 -18.96 25.55 -11.94
CA ARG A 47 -19.69 24.55 -11.15
C ARG A 47 -20.71 23.91 -12.09
N THR A 48 -20.33 22.83 -12.76
CA THR A 48 -21.29 21.88 -13.31
C THR A 48 -21.37 20.71 -12.36
N GLU A 49 -22.38 20.76 -11.48
CA GLU A 49 -23.29 19.67 -11.13
C GLU A 49 -24.21 20.17 -10.00
N HIS A 50 -25.46 20.46 -10.35
CA HIS A 50 -26.55 20.74 -9.42
C HIS A 50 -27.46 19.50 -9.32
N SER A 51 -27.80 19.10 -8.11
CA SER A 51 -29.10 18.56 -7.76
C SER A 51 -29.77 19.49 -6.73
N ASN A 52 -30.79 20.22 -7.22
CA ASN A 52 -32.03 20.77 -6.62
C ASN A 52 -32.03 21.22 -5.14
N THR A 53 -32.62 22.35 -4.71
CA THR A 53 -33.91 23.03 -5.03
C THR A 53 -33.85 24.40 -4.27
N GLU A 54 -34.29 25.59 -4.72
CA GLU A 54 -35.68 26.11 -4.87
C GLU A 54 -35.67 27.52 -5.53
N GLU A 55 -36.73 27.79 -6.32
CA GLU A 55 -37.43 29.06 -6.68
C GLU A 55 -36.62 30.31 -7.10
N SER A 56 -36.79 30.90 -8.30
CA SER A 56 -38.03 31.47 -8.88
C SER A 56 -37.82 31.83 -10.38
N GLN A 57 -38.87 31.69 -11.19
CA GLN A 57 -38.97 31.80 -12.67
C GLN A 57 -39.04 33.27 -13.23
N PRO A 58 -39.45 33.53 -14.50
CA PRO A 58 -38.81 33.40 -15.84
C PRO A 58 -38.92 34.77 -16.63
N PRO A 59 -39.07 34.94 -17.99
CA PRO A 59 -38.93 34.06 -19.18
C PRO A 59 -38.25 34.63 -20.47
N ARG A 60 -37.95 33.70 -21.41
CA ARG A 60 -38.13 33.71 -22.92
C ARG A 60 -37.37 34.75 -23.78
N ASN A 61 -36.90 34.52 -25.02
CA ASN A 61 -36.82 33.48 -26.06
C ASN A 61 -35.59 33.89 -26.93
N SER A 62 -34.85 33.09 -27.73
CA SER A 62 -35.27 32.33 -28.92
C SER A 62 -34.03 31.68 -29.59
N THR A 63 -34.14 30.39 -29.93
CA THR A 63 -33.81 29.76 -31.23
C THR A 63 -32.36 29.64 -31.75
N LEU A 64 -31.91 28.37 -31.84
CA LEU A 64 -31.07 27.65 -32.83
C LEU A 64 -29.91 28.37 -33.55
N VAL A 65 -28.72 27.73 -33.58
CA VAL A 65 -28.05 27.20 -34.79
C VAL A 65 -26.90 26.24 -34.39
N LYS A 66 -26.82 25.07 -35.06
CA LYS A 66 -25.71 24.11 -35.01
C LYS A 66 -24.45 24.66 -35.70
N GLN A 67 -23.25 24.32 -35.24
CA GLN A 67 -22.14 23.96 -36.14
C GLN A 67 -20.99 23.24 -35.45
N GLU A 68 -20.48 22.24 -36.17
CA GLU A 68 -19.44 21.26 -35.84
C GLU A 68 -18.02 21.86 -35.96
N THR A 69 -17.02 21.31 -35.25
CA THR A 69 -15.64 21.30 -35.76
C THR A 69 -14.77 20.20 -35.14
N ILE A 70 -14.59 19.12 -35.91
CA ILE A 70 -13.35 18.44 -36.33
C ILE A 70 -12.14 18.46 -35.35
N VAL A 71 -11.75 17.27 -34.87
CA VAL A 71 -10.39 16.97 -34.35
C VAL A 71 -9.71 15.97 -35.28
N LEU A 72 -8.54 16.33 -35.80
CA LEU A 72 -7.72 15.52 -36.72
C LEU A 72 -6.83 14.53 -35.94
N ASN A 73 -6.96 13.23 -36.21
CA ASN A 73 -6.06 12.16 -35.74
C ASN A 73 -5.01 11.81 -36.81
N PHE A 74 -3.75 11.61 -36.38
CA PHE A 74 -2.67 11.01 -37.20
C PHE A 74 -2.43 9.54 -36.81
N PRO A 75 -2.25 8.59 -37.77
CA PRO A 75 -2.07 7.16 -37.47
C PRO A 75 -0.60 6.71 -37.43
N ILE A 76 -0.28 5.77 -36.52
CA ILE A 76 0.98 5.02 -36.45
C ILE A 76 0.80 3.61 -37.06
N LYS A 77 1.89 3.11 -37.64
CA LYS A 77 2.06 2.07 -38.68
C LYS A 77 1.51 0.66 -38.39
N LYS A 78 1.11 0.00 -39.49
CA LYS A 78 0.89 -1.45 -39.68
C LYS A 78 2.22 -2.21 -39.76
N GLU A 79 2.30 -3.37 -39.12
CA GLU A 79 3.14 -4.49 -39.56
C GLU A 79 2.35 -5.81 -39.54
N LEU A 80 2.82 -6.74 -40.38
CA LEU A 80 2.13 -7.81 -41.09
C LEU A 80 2.20 -9.13 -40.30
N ASN A 81 1.07 -9.84 -40.12
CA ASN A 81 1.09 -11.21 -39.55
C ASN A 81 0.98 -12.27 -40.66
N LEU A 82 2.02 -13.10 -40.78
CA LEU A 82 2.03 -14.35 -41.54
C LEU A 82 1.31 -15.44 -40.73
N GLN A 83 0.37 -16.15 -41.36
CA GLN A 83 -0.28 -17.35 -40.81
C GLN A 83 0.63 -18.58 -40.99
N VAL A 84 0.74 -19.39 -39.95
CA VAL A 84 1.23 -20.77 -40.04
C VAL A 84 0.24 -21.66 -39.30
N ASP A 85 -0.50 -22.46 -40.07
CA ASP A 85 -1.40 -23.50 -39.57
C ASP A 85 -0.63 -24.54 -38.76
N ARG A 86 -1.19 -24.92 -37.60
CA ARG A 86 -0.71 -26.04 -36.79
C ARG A 86 -1.92 -26.86 -36.31
N LEU A 87 -1.94 -28.12 -36.72
CA LEU A 87 -2.98 -29.12 -36.46
C LEU A 87 -3.17 -29.38 -34.95
N GLU A 88 -4.42 -29.39 -34.47
CA GLU A 88 -4.80 -29.73 -33.07
C GLU A 88 -4.98 -31.26 -32.88
N PRO A 89 -4.49 -31.86 -31.78
CA PRO A 89 -4.92 -33.19 -31.32
C PRO A 89 -6.18 -33.13 -30.41
N PRO A 90 -6.92 -34.24 -30.24
CA PRO A 90 -8.31 -34.24 -29.81
C PRO A 90 -8.54 -33.96 -28.31
N LYS A 91 -9.64 -33.26 -28.02
CA LYS A 91 -10.05 -32.78 -26.69
C LYS A 91 -10.76 -33.87 -25.89
N LEU A 92 -10.27 -34.19 -24.69
CA LEU A 92 -11.05 -34.83 -23.62
C LEU A 92 -11.72 -33.75 -22.76
N PRO A 93 -12.96 -33.95 -22.27
CA PRO A 93 -13.70 -32.91 -21.57
C PRO A 93 -13.19 -32.77 -20.13
N VAL A 94 -12.37 -31.74 -19.89
CA VAL A 94 -12.04 -31.26 -18.54
C VAL A 94 -13.19 -30.39 -18.06
N ARG A 95 -13.78 -30.78 -16.93
CA ARG A 95 -14.83 -30.04 -16.22
C ARG A 95 -14.22 -28.70 -15.77
N ASN A 96 -14.64 -27.60 -16.40
CA ASN A 96 -14.20 -26.25 -16.06
C ASN A 96 -14.61 -25.90 -14.62
N VAL A 97 -13.65 -25.92 -13.70
CA VAL A 97 -13.71 -25.06 -12.52
C VAL A 97 -13.37 -23.66 -13.04
N LEU A 98 -14.34 -22.74 -13.02
CA LEU A 98 -14.08 -21.35 -13.37
C LEU A 98 -12.94 -20.80 -12.49
N PRO A 99 -11.89 -20.19 -13.06
CA PRO A 99 -11.06 -19.28 -12.30
C PRO A 99 -11.94 -18.12 -11.84
N LEU A 100 -11.86 -17.72 -10.57
CA LEU A 100 -12.34 -16.39 -10.17
C LEU A 100 -11.52 -15.36 -10.97
N THR A 101 -12.07 -14.93 -12.10
CA THR A 101 -11.64 -13.73 -12.80
C THR A 101 -11.95 -12.57 -11.88
N THR A 102 -10.90 -12.03 -11.25
CA THR A 102 -10.92 -10.71 -10.63
C THR A 102 -11.35 -9.72 -11.70
N VAL A 103 -12.61 -9.26 -11.62
CA VAL A 103 -13.09 -8.10 -12.36
C VAL A 103 -12.18 -6.94 -11.95
N ARG A 104 -11.33 -6.46 -12.86
CA ARG A 104 -10.54 -5.24 -12.65
C ARG A 104 -11.50 -4.05 -12.82
N PRO A 105 -11.76 -3.23 -11.78
CA PRO A 105 -12.34 -1.92 -12.00
C PRO A 105 -11.26 -1.05 -12.64
N GLN A 106 -11.46 -0.62 -13.89
CA GLN A 106 -10.57 0.33 -14.58
C GLN A 106 -10.72 1.77 -14.05
N THR A 107 -11.28 1.94 -12.86
CA THR A 107 -11.64 3.22 -12.23
C THR A 107 -11.11 3.35 -10.80
N ALA A 108 -10.22 2.46 -10.37
CA ALA A 108 -9.61 2.47 -9.04
C ALA A 108 -8.84 3.78 -8.81
N LYS A 109 -9.20 4.53 -7.77
CA LYS A 109 -8.60 5.83 -7.45
C LYS A 109 -7.17 5.69 -6.94
N PHE A 110 -6.90 4.58 -6.24
CA PHE A 110 -5.59 4.20 -5.70
C PHE A 110 -5.28 2.75 -6.11
N PRO A 111 -4.95 2.50 -7.38
CA PRO A 111 -4.90 1.14 -7.92
C PRO A 111 -3.85 0.27 -7.23
N LEU A 112 -2.72 0.82 -6.80
CA LEU A 112 -1.69 0.06 -6.09
C LEU A 112 -2.11 -0.22 -4.64
N LEU A 113 -2.60 0.79 -3.91
CA LEU A 113 -3.06 0.62 -2.54
C LEU A 113 -4.26 -0.33 -2.46
N GLU A 114 -5.21 -0.25 -3.39
CA GLU A 114 -6.35 -1.17 -3.46
C GLU A 114 -5.90 -2.63 -3.66
N ARG A 115 -4.85 -2.84 -4.47
CA ARG A 115 -4.26 -4.17 -4.66
C ARG A 115 -3.54 -4.66 -3.40
N LEU A 116 -2.77 -3.79 -2.73
CA LEU A 116 -2.14 -4.12 -1.45
C LEU A 116 -3.19 -4.48 -0.40
N LEU A 117 -4.26 -3.69 -0.31
CA LEU A 117 -5.38 -3.91 0.59
C LEU A 117 -6.09 -5.23 0.29
N ALA A 118 -6.31 -5.57 -0.99
CA ALA A 118 -6.91 -6.84 -1.37
C ALA A 118 -6.06 -8.04 -0.91
N GLY A 119 -4.74 -8.00 -1.09
CA GLY A 119 -3.85 -9.07 -0.61
C GLY A 119 -3.80 -9.15 0.91
N TYR A 120 -3.78 -8.00 1.61
CA TYR A 120 -3.84 -7.96 3.07
C TYR A 120 -5.15 -8.51 3.63
N ARG A 121 -6.30 -8.18 3.03
CA ARG A 121 -7.60 -8.74 3.42
C ARG A 121 -7.68 -10.25 3.17
N SER A 122 -7.12 -10.71 2.04
CA SER A 122 -7.00 -12.14 1.74
C SER A 122 -6.17 -12.87 2.79
N TYR A 123 -5.04 -12.29 3.22
CA TYR A 123 -4.23 -12.82 4.31
C TYR A 123 -5.06 -12.96 5.60
N LYS A 124 -5.78 -11.92 6.02
CA LYS A 124 -6.59 -11.99 7.26
C LYS A 124 -7.71 -13.04 7.20
N GLU A 125 -8.39 -13.17 6.06
CA GLU A 125 -9.44 -14.17 5.92
C GLU A 125 -8.89 -15.61 5.92
N THR A 126 -7.73 -15.80 5.28
CA THR A 126 -7.04 -17.10 5.29
C THR A 126 -6.43 -17.42 6.65
N GLU A 127 -5.95 -16.43 7.40
CA GLU A 127 -5.51 -16.58 8.79
C GLU A 127 -6.67 -17.03 9.69
N ARG A 128 -7.86 -16.42 9.54
CA ARG A 128 -9.07 -16.87 10.24
C ARG A 128 -9.39 -18.34 9.93
N SER A 129 -9.31 -18.72 8.66
CA SER A 129 -9.55 -20.10 8.24
C SER A 129 -8.53 -21.07 8.85
N LEU A 130 -7.25 -20.68 8.86
CA LEU A 130 -6.16 -21.45 9.46
C LEU A 130 -6.38 -21.68 10.96
N TYR A 131 -6.86 -20.67 11.69
CA TYR A 131 -7.15 -20.79 13.12
C TYR A 131 -8.16 -21.93 13.39
N TYR A 132 -9.24 -22.04 12.59
CA TYR A 132 -10.23 -23.10 12.75
C TYR A 132 -9.73 -24.47 12.28
N VAL A 133 -8.80 -24.52 11.31
CA VAL A 133 -8.12 -25.76 10.93
C VAL A 133 -7.27 -26.29 12.10
N ILE A 134 -6.58 -25.40 12.82
CA ILE A 134 -5.78 -25.78 14.00
C ILE A 134 -6.68 -26.08 15.21
N ASN A 135 -7.82 -25.40 15.33
CA ASN A 135 -8.74 -25.49 16.47
C ASN A 135 -10.17 -25.88 16.05
N PRO A 136 -10.40 -27.09 15.51
CA PRO A 136 -11.70 -27.48 14.95
C PRO A 136 -12.83 -27.48 15.98
N THR A 137 -12.52 -27.71 17.26
CA THR A 137 -13.50 -27.68 18.36
C THR A 137 -14.06 -26.28 18.61
N LYS A 138 -13.42 -25.23 18.10
CA LYS A 138 -13.81 -23.82 18.31
C LYS A 138 -14.60 -23.23 17.15
N LEU A 139 -14.98 -24.03 16.15
CA LEU A 139 -15.71 -23.58 14.95
C LEU A 139 -17.01 -22.83 15.27
N ASN A 140 -17.71 -23.26 16.32
CA ASN A 140 -18.99 -22.69 16.75
C ASN A 140 -18.85 -21.76 17.98
N ALA A 141 -17.64 -21.52 18.47
CA ALA A 141 -17.43 -20.68 19.65
C ALA A 141 -17.55 -19.19 19.29
N HIS A 142 -18.03 -18.38 20.24
CA HIS A 142 -18.00 -16.91 20.12
C HIS A 142 -16.61 -16.42 19.74
N ALA A 143 -16.52 -15.38 18.90
CA ALA A 143 -15.26 -14.91 18.31
C ALA A 143 -14.35 -14.12 19.28
N ASP A 144 -14.50 -14.32 20.60
CA ASP A 144 -13.74 -13.58 21.60
C ASP A 144 -12.24 -13.95 21.56
N PRO A 145 -11.35 -12.97 21.78
CA PRO A 145 -9.92 -13.23 21.93
C PRO A 145 -9.64 -14.12 23.15
N GLU A 146 -8.66 -15.00 23.02
CA GLU A 146 -8.23 -15.95 24.05
C GLU A 146 -6.72 -15.90 24.29
N PRO A 147 -6.26 -16.20 25.53
CA PRO A 147 -4.84 -16.23 25.82
C PRO A 147 -4.18 -17.39 25.08
N VAL A 148 -2.97 -17.16 24.59
CA VAL A 148 -2.19 -18.16 23.87
C VAL A 148 -0.89 -18.49 24.61
N THR A 149 -0.44 -19.73 24.51
CA THR A 149 0.91 -20.12 24.95
C THR A 149 1.92 -19.96 23.83
N THR A 150 3.21 -19.86 24.16
CA THR A 150 4.28 -19.76 23.15
C THR A 150 4.27 -20.95 22.18
N LYS A 151 3.94 -22.16 22.64
CA LYS A 151 3.79 -23.34 21.77
C LYS A 151 2.69 -23.15 20.73
N GLN A 152 1.51 -22.73 21.15
CA GLN A 152 0.36 -22.50 20.27
C GLN A 152 0.60 -21.31 19.32
N PHE A 153 1.26 -20.25 19.80
CA PHE A 153 1.68 -19.13 18.98
C PHE A 153 2.54 -19.61 17.81
N TYR A 154 3.61 -20.38 18.08
CA TYR A 154 4.49 -20.88 17.00
C TYR A 154 3.81 -21.91 16.09
N GLU A 155 2.81 -22.64 16.56
CA GLU A 155 2.02 -23.53 15.71
C GLU A 155 1.20 -22.74 14.69
N MET A 156 0.57 -21.63 15.11
CA MET A 156 -0.16 -20.71 14.24
C MET A 156 0.77 -19.91 13.31
N ASP A 157 1.86 -19.37 13.86
CA ASP A 157 2.82 -18.51 13.17
C ASP A 157 3.45 -19.23 11.96
N ARG A 158 3.66 -20.55 12.08
CA ARG A 158 4.11 -21.40 10.96
C ARG A 158 3.18 -21.40 9.76
N GLY A 159 1.87 -21.52 10.01
CA GLY A 159 0.90 -21.44 8.92
C GLY A 159 0.82 -20.02 8.37
N CYS A 160 0.85 -19.01 9.25
CA CYS A 160 0.85 -17.59 8.86
C CYS A 160 2.03 -17.21 7.96
N LEU A 161 3.20 -17.82 8.16
CA LEU A 161 4.35 -17.62 7.27
C LEU A 161 4.04 -18.05 5.82
N THR A 162 3.33 -19.16 5.62
CA THR A 162 2.93 -19.63 4.29
C THR A 162 1.89 -18.70 3.64
N LEU A 163 0.99 -18.14 4.45
CA LEU A 163 0.01 -17.14 4.00
C LEU A 163 0.70 -15.83 3.62
N ALA A 164 1.68 -15.40 4.41
CA ALA A 164 2.49 -14.22 4.12
C ALA A 164 3.30 -14.42 2.82
N HIS A 165 3.91 -15.59 2.63
CA HIS A 165 4.57 -15.93 1.36
C HIS A 165 3.60 -15.81 0.17
N ARG A 166 2.36 -16.30 0.30
CA ARG A 166 1.35 -16.16 -0.75
C ARG A 166 0.99 -14.69 -1.01
N MET A 167 0.77 -13.91 0.04
CA MET A 167 0.50 -12.47 -0.04
C MET A 167 1.67 -11.73 -0.73
N LEU A 168 2.91 -12.06 -0.40
CA LEU A 168 4.11 -11.50 -1.03
C LEU A 168 4.13 -11.77 -2.53
N LEU A 169 3.85 -13.00 -2.97
CA LEU A 169 3.80 -13.34 -4.39
C LEU A 169 2.75 -12.50 -5.15
N ASP A 170 1.62 -12.21 -4.51
CA ASP A 170 0.56 -11.39 -5.10
C ASP A 170 0.94 -9.90 -5.14
N PHE A 171 1.70 -9.39 -4.16
CA PHE A 171 2.27 -8.03 -4.20
C PHE A 171 3.37 -7.91 -5.25
N LEU A 172 4.15 -8.97 -5.40
CA LEU A 172 5.34 -9.04 -6.22
C LEU A 172 5.04 -9.83 -7.49
N SER A 173 4.08 -9.38 -8.31
CA SER A 173 3.85 -9.95 -9.66
C SER A 173 5.11 -10.01 -10.53
N LEU A 174 6.20 -9.38 -10.08
CA LEU A 174 7.58 -9.54 -10.54
C LEU A 174 8.14 -10.97 -10.48
N PHE A 175 7.74 -11.82 -9.52
CA PHE A 175 8.30 -13.17 -9.42
C PHE A 175 7.83 -14.14 -10.50
N ALA A 176 6.79 -13.79 -11.25
CA ALA A 176 6.44 -14.53 -12.46
C ALA A 176 7.64 -14.61 -13.44
N ALA A 177 8.51 -13.59 -13.43
CA ALA A 177 9.72 -13.51 -14.24
C ALA A 177 10.98 -14.14 -13.58
N LEU A 178 10.98 -14.37 -12.26
CA LEU A 178 12.14 -14.83 -11.49
C LEU A 178 12.16 -16.35 -11.24
N LYS A 179 11.54 -17.16 -12.11
CA LYS A 179 11.45 -18.64 -12.03
C LYS A 179 12.79 -19.41 -12.06
N ASN A 180 13.92 -18.76 -11.84
CA ASN A 180 15.25 -19.36 -11.78
C ASN A 180 15.66 -19.68 -10.33
N LYS A 181 16.61 -20.59 -10.12
CA LYS A 181 17.09 -21.00 -8.77
C LYS A 181 17.55 -19.85 -7.87
N THR A 182 17.96 -18.71 -8.44
CA THR A 182 18.31 -17.46 -7.73
C THR A 182 17.08 -16.75 -7.14
N GLY A 183 15.90 -16.89 -7.75
CA GLY A 183 14.65 -16.28 -7.28
C GLY A 183 14.15 -16.89 -5.97
N HIS A 184 14.27 -18.21 -5.79
CA HIS A 184 13.85 -18.88 -4.55
C HIS A 184 14.63 -18.40 -3.31
N LYS A 185 15.96 -18.32 -3.41
CA LYS A 185 16.79 -17.82 -2.29
C LYS A 185 16.48 -16.37 -1.95
N LEU A 186 16.21 -15.54 -2.96
CA LEU A 186 15.82 -14.15 -2.76
C LEU A 186 14.46 -14.04 -2.07
N ILE A 187 13.47 -14.84 -2.48
CA ILE A 187 12.13 -14.86 -1.85
C ILE A 187 12.24 -15.27 -0.38
N THR A 188 13.01 -16.33 -0.06
CA THR A 188 13.20 -16.76 1.33
C THR A 188 13.82 -15.67 2.18
N LYS A 189 14.90 -15.02 1.71
CA LYS A 189 15.53 -13.89 2.42
C LYS A 189 14.59 -12.70 2.58
N LEU A 190 13.85 -12.36 1.52
CA LEU A 190 12.89 -11.28 1.55
C LEU A 190 11.79 -11.55 2.59
N LEU A 191 11.28 -12.78 2.61
CA LEU A 191 10.27 -13.21 3.58
C LEU A 191 10.84 -13.14 5.02
N GLN A 192 12.10 -13.51 5.26
CA GLN A 192 12.76 -13.38 6.57
C GLN A 192 12.82 -11.93 7.06
N SER A 193 13.26 -11.03 6.17
CA SER A 193 13.43 -9.61 6.47
C SER A 193 12.09 -8.86 6.60
N PHE A 194 11.06 -9.29 5.84
CA PHE A 194 9.74 -8.67 5.84
C PHE A 194 8.85 -9.17 6.99
N TYR A 195 8.79 -10.48 7.22
CA TYR A 195 7.71 -11.12 7.98
C TYR A 195 7.63 -10.62 9.42
N HIS A 196 8.75 -10.51 10.12
CA HIS A 196 8.75 -10.08 11.52
C HIS A 196 8.23 -8.63 11.68
N ALA A 197 8.64 -7.72 10.79
CA ALA A 197 8.18 -6.33 10.82
C ALA A 197 6.70 -6.22 10.43
N PHE A 198 6.25 -7.01 9.45
CA PHE A 198 4.84 -7.15 9.10
C PHE A 198 4.00 -7.64 10.29
N SER A 199 4.41 -8.73 10.94
CA SER A 199 3.70 -9.30 12.08
C SER A 199 3.62 -8.33 13.25
N VAL A 200 4.67 -7.53 13.52
CA VAL A 200 4.63 -6.49 14.55
C VAL A 200 3.65 -5.38 14.19
N LEU A 201 3.69 -4.85 12.97
CA LEU A 201 2.77 -3.80 12.54
C LEU A 201 1.32 -4.29 12.60
N GLU A 202 1.07 -5.52 12.16
CA GLU A 202 -0.27 -6.12 12.17
C GLU A 202 -0.77 -6.36 13.59
N ALA A 203 0.03 -7.01 14.44
CA ALA A 203 -0.30 -7.29 15.83
C ALA A 203 -0.63 -5.99 16.59
N THR A 204 0.16 -4.93 16.35
CA THR A 204 -0.05 -3.64 17.02
C THR A 204 -1.25 -2.87 16.47
N TYR A 205 -1.52 -2.97 15.17
CA TYR A 205 -2.76 -2.46 14.57
C TYR A 205 -4.00 -3.15 15.13
N GLN A 206 -4.06 -4.48 15.10
CA GLN A 206 -5.18 -5.25 15.66
C GLN A 206 -5.36 -4.97 17.15
N SER A 207 -4.27 -4.92 17.91
CA SER A 207 -4.32 -4.58 19.33
C SER A 207 -4.91 -3.21 19.61
N SER A 208 -4.68 -2.22 18.73
CA SER A 208 -5.26 -0.88 18.89
C SER A 208 -6.79 -0.86 18.71
N ILE A 209 -7.33 -1.85 18.01
CA ILE A 209 -8.77 -2.02 17.75
C ILE A 209 -9.41 -2.88 18.84
N ILE A 210 -8.80 -4.03 19.14
CA ILE A 210 -9.34 -5.05 20.06
C ILE A 210 -9.16 -4.61 21.53
N PHE A 211 -8.03 -3.98 21.84
CA PHE A 211 -7.66 -3.54 23.19
C PHE A 211 -7.37 -2.03 23.21
N PRO A 212 -8.39 -1.17 23.01
CA PRO A 212 -8.21 0.27 22.79
C PRO A 212 -7.78 1.03 24.07
N ASN A 213 -7.88 0.42 25.25
CA ASN A 213 -7.47 1.04 26.50
C ASN A 213 -5.92 1.22 26.49
N PRO A 214 -5.40 2.45 26.65
CA PRO A 214 -3.95 2.70 26.63
C PRO A 214 -3.16 2.01 27.74
N LYS A 215 -3.85 1.60 28.81
CA LYS A 215 -3.30 0.86 29.96
C LYS A 215 -3.52 -0.65 29.87
N ASP A 216 -4.14 -1.15 28.79
CA ASP A 216 -4.31 -2.59 28.59
C ASP A 216 -2.94 -3.26 28.44
N THR A 217 -2.79 -4.41 29.08
CA THR A 217 -1.56 -5.21 29.06
C THR A 217 -1.60 -6.28 27.97
N ARG A 218 -2.76 -6.50 27.34
CA ARG A 218 -2.94 -7.51 26.30
C ARG A 218 -2.49 -7.02 24.93
N LEU A 219 -1.82 -7.90 24.21
CA LEU A 219 -1.40 -7.69 22.83
C LEU A 219 -1.98 -8.82 21.97
N SER A 220 -2.78 -8.47 20.97
CA SER A 220 -3.22 -9.38 19.92
C SER A 220 -2.01 -9.86 19.13
N LEU A 221 -1.93 -11.16 18.90
CA LEU A 221 -0.96 -11.79 18.02
C LEU A 221 -1.68 -12.18 16.72
N HIS A 222 -1.98 -13.46 16.54
CA HIS A 222 -2.78 -13.97 15.43
C HIS A 222 -4.29 -13.86 15.69
N TYR A 223 -5.09 -14.20 14.68
CA TYR A 223 -6.56 -14.23 14.80
C TYR A 223 -7.03 -14.91 16.10
N ARG A 224 -7.81 -14.17 16.90
CA ARG A 224 -8.35 -14.55 18.23
C ARG A 224 -7.32 -14.86 19.31
N GLN A 225 -6.03 -14.71 19.07
CA GLN A 225 -4.99 -15.04 20.04
C GLN A 225 -4.38 -13.77 20.63
N TYR A 226 -4.28 -13.71 21.96
CA TYR A 226 -3.57 -12.62 22.64
C TYR A 226 -2.55 -13.16 23.66
N LEU A 227 -1.50 -12.38 23.91
CA LEU A 227 -0.67 -12.51 25.09
C LEU A 227 -1.00 -11.40 26.09
N ASP A 228 -0.80 -11.65 27.37
CA ASP A 228 -0.93 -10.66 28.42
C ASP A 228 0.45 -10.30 28.98
N HIS A 229 0.87 -9.04 28.84
CA HIS A 229 2.16 -8.57 29.37
C HIS A 229 2.20 -8.60 30.90
N ALA A 230 1.06 -8.49 31.58
CA ALA A 230 0.99 -8.63 33.03
C ALA A 230 1.29 -10.07 33.49
N ASP A 231 1.04 -11.06 32.63
CA ASP A 231 1.26 -12.48 32.90
C ASP A 231 1.97 -13.19 31.74
N LEU A 232 3.22 -12.79 31.51
CA LEU A 232 4.09 -13.46 30.53
C LEU A 232 4.44 -14.90 30.92
N SER A 233 4.28 -15.27 32.19
CA SER A 233 4.57 -16.62 32.66
C SER A 233 3.61 -17.64 32.06
N ASN A 234 2.33 -17.30 31.90
CA ASN A 234 1.38 -18.14 31.20
C ASN A 234 1.73 -18.30 29.72
N PHE A 235 2.13 -17.22 29.05
CA PHE A 235 2.58 -17.28 27.65
C PHE A 235 3.80 -18.22 27.52
N TYR A 236 4.86 -17.98 28.29
CA TYR A 236 6.11 -18.77 28.22
C TYR A 236 6.08 -20.11 28.99
N GLY A 237 4.94 -20.51 29.57
CA GLY A 237 4.83 -21.73 30.38
C GLY A 237 5.41 -23.00 29.74
N PRO A 238 5.29 -23.22 28.42
CA PRO A 238 5.91 -24.37 27.75
C PRO A 238 7.44 -24.31 27.56
N GLU A 239 8.09 -23.18 27.85
CA GLU A 239 9.54 -23.01 27.67
C GLU A 239 10.34 -23.57 28.86
N LYS A 240 11.64 -23.83 28.69
CA LYS A 240 12.50 -24.40 29.74
C LYS A 240 12.64 -23.50 30.96
N HIS A 241 12.76 -22.19 30.71
CA HIS A 241 12.91 -21.18 31.76
C HIS A 241 11.92 -20.02 31.54
N PRO A 242 10.62 -20.19 31.86
CA PRO A 242 9.57 -19.23 31.54
C PRO A 242 9.81 -17.84 32.12
N GLN A 243 10.27 -17.76 33.37
CA GLN A 243 10.55 -16.48 34.05
C GLN A 243 11.73 -15.73 33.42
N SER A 244 12.81 -16.44 33.09
CA SER A 244 13.96 -15.86 32.39
C SER A 244 13.57 -15.36 31.01
N GLN A 245 12.74 -16.12 30.29
CA GLN A 245 12.23 -15.75 28.98
C GLN A 245 11.32 -14.52 29.04
N ALA A 246 10.42 -14.47 30.03
CA ALA A 246 9.56 -13.32 30.30
C ALA A 246 10.40 -12.07 30.62
N SER A 247 11.41 -12.19 31.48
CA SER A 247 12.30 -11.09 31.83
C SER A 247 13.08 -10.57 30.62
N LEU A 248 13.60 -11.47 29.77
CA LEU A 248 14.36 -11.13 28.57
C LEU A 248 13.51 -10.35 27.55
N THR A 249 12.21 -10.64 27.47
CA THR A 249 11.32 -10.12 26.41
C THR A 249 10.37 -9.01 26.88
N SER A 250 10.26 -8.75 28.19
CA SER A 250 9.34 -7.75 28.77
C SER A 250 9.48 -6.34 28.15
N PHE A 251 10.70 -5.93 27.79
CA PHE A 251 10.93 -4.63 27.15
C PHE A 251 10.28 -4.54 25.75
N LEU A 252 10.19 -5.66 25.01
CA LEU A 252 9.54 -5.71 23.70
C LEU A 252 8.07 -5.39 23.84
N PHE A 253 7.38 -6.00 24.80
CA PHE A 253 5.94 -5.79 25.01
C PHE A 253 5.64 -4.38 25.52
N THR A 254 6.52 -3.82 26.35
CA THR A 254 6.45 -2.41 26.75
C THR A 254 6.54 -1.49 25.54
N ARG A 255 7.48 -1.77 24.61
CA ARG A 255 7.66 -0.99 23.38
C ARG A 255 6.49 -1.16 22.42
N SER A 256 6.03 -2.40 22.20
CA SER A 256 4.83 -2.71 21.41
C SER A 256 3.60 -1.99 21.95
N ARG A 257 3.43 -1.86 23.27
CA ARG A 257 2.31 -1.12 23.85
C ARG A 257 2.36 0.38 23.56
N ARG A 258 3.55 0.98 23.55
CA ARG A 258 3.71 2.38 23.10
C ARG A 258 3.33 2.54 21.64
N LEU A 259 3.70 1.59 20.78
CA LEU A 259 3.33 1.58 19.37
C LEU A 259 1.82 1.41 19.17
N VAL A 260 1.17 0.50 19.91
CA VAL A 260 -0.30 0.34 19.91
C VAL A 260 -0.99 1.65 20.26
N ASN A 261 -0.51 2.35 21.30
CA ASN A 261 -1.06 3.63 21.71
C ASN A 261 -0.85 4.73 20.66
N GLN A 262 0.25 4.70 19.91
CA GLN A 262 0.47 5.62 18.78
C GLN A 262 -0.49 5.32 17.62
N ILE A 263 -0.64 4.04 17.24
CA ILE A 263 -1.59 3.61 16.19
C ILE A 263 -3.03 3.97 16.58
N GLY A 264 -3.42 3.71 17.83
CA GLY A 264 -4.76 4.04 18.34
C GLY A 264 -5.07 5.54 18.36
N ARG A 265 -4.05 6.40 18.45
CA ARG A 265 -4.20 7.86 18.28
C ARG A 265 -4.29 8.26 16.81
N LEU A 266 -3.46 7.68 15.95
CA LEU A 266 -3.44 7.99 14.51
C LEU A 266 -4.72 7.51 13.80
N LYS A 267 -5.27 6.38 14.28
CA LYS A 267 -6.42 5.67 13.70
C LYS A 267 -6.27 5.47 12.18
N PRO A 268 -5.21 4.77 11.73
CA PRO A 268 -5.03 4.50 10.31
C PRO A 268 -6.16 3.59 9.79
N SER A 269 -6.63 3.89 8.59
CA SER A 269 -7.51 3.01 7.82
C SER A 269 -6.77 1.74 7.38
N GLU A 270 -7.50 0.68 7.04
CA GLU A 270 -6.89 -0.56 6.52
C GLU A 270 -6.05 -0.31 5.26
N MET A 271 -6.43 0.68 4.45
CA MET A 271 -5.68 1.07 3.25
C MET A 271 -4.30 1.63 3.60
N GLU A 272 -4.23 2.43 4.67
CA GLU A 272 -2.96 2.97 5.18
C GLU A 272 -2.07 1.85 5.73
N ILE A 273 -2.65 0.93 6.49
CA ILE A 273 -1.94 -0.26 6.98
C ILE A 273 -1.39 -1.07 5.81
N ALA A 274 -2.21 -1.35 4.79
CA ALA A 274 -1.77 -2.09 3.60
C ALA A 274 -0.63 -1.36 2.85
N GLY A 275 -0.70 -0.03 2.73
CA GLY A 275 0.38 0.79 2.19
C GLY A 275 1.67 0.69 3.01
N MET A 276 1.57 0.78 4.35
CA MET A 276 2.73 0.62 5.25
C MET A 276 3.35 -0.78 5.16
N ILE A 277 2.54 -1.83 5.07
CA ILE A 277 3.01 -3.21 4.82
C ILE A 277 3.74 -3.28 3.47
N GLY A 278 3.20 -2.67 2.43
CA GLY A 278 3.87 -2.56 1.13
C GLY A 278 5.23 -1.88 1.24
N LEU A 279 5.34 -0.78 1.99
CA LEU A 279 6.62 -0.10 2.21
C LEU A 279 7.63 -0.94 2.99
N ILE A 280 7.20 -1.67 4.03
CA ILE A 280 8.07 -2.63 4.74
C ILE A 280 8.66 -3.63 3.75
N LEU A 281 7.83 -4.21 2.89
CA LEU A 281 8.25 -5.17 1.88
C LEU A 281 9.32 -4.62 0.92
N TRP A 282 9.04 -3.46 0.31
CA TRP A 282 9.95 -2.91 -0.70
C TRP A 282 11.23 -2.34 -0.07
N ASN A 283 11.20 -1.92 1.21
CA ASN A 283 12.40 -1.60 1.98
C ASN A 283 13.26 -2.85 2.23
N SER A 284 12.65 -3.99 2.56
CA SER A 284 13.36 -5.25 2.71
C SER A 284 14.03 -5.70 1.41
N LEU A 285 13.38 -5.52 0.25
CA LEU A 285 13.97 -5.88 -1.04
C LEU A 285 15.19 -5.00 -1.39
N PHE A 286 15.09 -3.69 -1.15
CA PHE A 286 16.18 -2.75 -1.39
C PHE A 286 17.43 -3.12 -0.58
N SER A 287 17.27 -3.63 0.64
CA SER A 287 18.42 -4.07 1.46
C SER A 287 19.08 -5.36 0.95
N GLU A 288 18.35 -6.23 0.25
CA GLU A 288 18.79 -7.59 -0.08
C GLU A 288 19.31 -7.75 -1.52
N SER A 289 19.09 -6.78 -2.42
CA SER A 289 19.41 -6.95 -3.85
C SER A 289 19.89 -5.69 -4.56
N MET A 290 21.21 -5.59 -4.76
CA MET A 290 21.83 -4.52 -5.57
C MET A 290 21.35 -4.47 -7.04
N ASN A 291 20.79 -5.55 -7.57
CA ASN A 291 20.34 -5.64 -8.97
C ASN A 291 18.87 -5.26 -9.17
N HIS A 292 18.13 -4.97 -8.08
CA HIS A 292 16.69 -4.70 -8.13
C HIS A 292 16.30 -3.36 -7.50
N ASP A 293 17.28 -2.53 -7.15
CA ASP A 293 17.12 -1.22 -6.50
C ASP A 293 16.18 -0.29 -7.28
N ASP A 294 16.31 -0.25 -8.61
CA ASP A 294 15.47 0.60 -9.46
C ASP A 294 13.99 0.22 -9.42
N VAL A 295 13.68 -1.08 -9.36
CA VAL A 295 12.30 -1.56 -9.32
C VAL A 295 11.72 -1.33 -7.92
N ALA A 296 12.49 -1.62 -6.88
CA ALA A 296 12.09 -1.40 -5.50
C ALA A 296 11.81 0.08 -5.23
N ASN A 297 12.68 0.98 -5.69
CA ASN A 297 12.51 2.42 -5.55
C ASN A 297 11.28 2.93 -6.30
N ARG A 298 11.08 2.53 -7.56
CA ARG A 298 9.86 2.89 -8.30
C ARG A 298 8.59 2.47 -7.57
N LYS A 299 8.55 1.24 -7.04
CA LYS A 299 7.38 0.75 -6.31
C LYS A 299 7.16 1.48 -4.99
N ARG A 300 8.22 1.86 -4.28
CA ARG A 300 8.12 2.72 -3.09
C ARG A 300 7.58 4.10 -3.43
N GLU A 301 8.09 4.72 -4.50
CA GLU A 301 7.61 6.03 -4.98
C GLU A 301 6.13 5.99 -5.35
N GLU A 302 5.68 4.95 -6.06
CA GLU A 302 4.26 4.74 -6.37
C GLU A 302 3.41 4.65 -5.09
N ILE A 303 3.84 3.87 -4.09
CA ILE A 303 3.12 3.76 -2.80
C ILE A 303 3.12 5.09 -2.04
N HIS A 304 4.26 5.81 -2.01
CA HIS A 304 4.34 7.13 -1.38
C HIS A 304 3.39 8.13 -2.05
N ALA A 305 3.32 8.13 -3.38
CA ALA A 305 2.44 9.02 -4.14
C ALA A 305 0.96 8.73 -3.84
N GLU A 306 0.55 7.46 -3.88
CA GLU A 306 -0.84 7.09 -3.58
C GLU A 306 -1.20 7.34 -2.10
N LEU A 307 -0.29 7.08 -1.15
CA LEU A 307 -0.51 7.41 0.28
C LEU A 307 -0.63 8.92 0.49
N HIS A 308 0.25 9.71 -0.14
CA HIS A 308 0.20 11.16 -0.06
C HIS A 308 -1.13 11.68 -0.62
N GLN A 309 -1.56 11.19 -1.78
CA GLN A 309 -2.84 11.56 -2.37
C GLN A 309 -4.02 11.15 -1.47
N LEU A 310 -3.99 9.94 -0.91
CA LEU A 310 -4.99 9.49 0.07
C LEU A 310 -5.06 10.45 1.27
N TYR A 311 -3.93 10.90 1.79
CA TYR A 311 -3.88 11.84 2.91
C TYR A 311 -4.35 13.24 2.56
N VAL A 312 -3.99 13.75 1.39
CA VAL A 312 -4.49 15.04 0.90
C VAL A 312 -6.01 15.03 0.81
N GLU A 313 -6.59 13.93 0.33
CA GLU A 313 -8.04 13.81 0.17
C GLU A 313 -8.79 13.63 1.49
N THR A 314 -8.23 12.85 2.42
CA THR A 314 -8.89 12.50 3.68
C THR A 314 -8.65 13.50 4.80
N HIS A 315 -7.50 14.19 4.80
CA HIS A 315 -7.06 15.07 5.88
C HIS A 315 -6.68 16.49 5.42
N GLY A 316 -6.66 16.74 4.10
CA GLY A 316 -6.27 18.02 3.52
C GLY A 316 -4.75 18.20 3.36
N VAL A 317 -4.37 19.11 2.46
CA VAL A 317 -2.97 19.38 2.08
C VAL A 317 -2.09 19.73 3.29
N GLY A 318 -2.62 20.50 4.25
CA GLY A 318 -1.86 20.96 5.42
C GLY A 318 -1.47 19.84 6.39
N GLN A 319 -2.24 18.75 6.46
CA GLN A 319 -1.98 17.64 7.38
C GLN A 319 -1.39 16.40 6.69
N ALA A 320 -1.41 16.36 5.35
CA ALA A 320 -0.95 15.20 4.58
C ALA A 320 0.51 14.85 4.88
N GLY A 321 1.40 15.84 4.91
CA GLY A 321 2.82 15.63 5.21
C GLY A 321 3.07 15.14 6.64
N VAL A 322 2.35 15.70 7.62
CA VAL A 322 2.45 15.29 9.04
C VAL A 322 1.98 13.85 9.21
N ARG A 323 0.86 13.49 8.58
CA ARG A 323 0.31 12.12 8.63
C ARG A 323 1.24 11.12 7.96
N LEU A 324 1.81 11.46 6.81
CA LEU A 324 2.79 10.63 6.11
C LEU A 324 4.06 10.39 6.95
N GLY A 325 4.62 11.45 7.55
CA GLY A 325 5.78 11.33 8.45
C GLY A 325 5.47 10.48 9.69
N THR A 326 4.27 10.62 10.24
CA THR A 326 3.81 9.79 11.36
C THR A 326 3.71 8.32 10.95
N ALA A 327 3.13 8.01 9.78
CA ALA A 327 3.08 6.65 9.24
C ALA A 327 4.48 6.04 9.08
N PHE A 328 5.46 6.80 8.56
CA PHE A 328 6.84 6.33 8.46
C PHE A 328 7.49 6.08 9.82
N SER A 329 7.17 6.90 10.82
CA SER A 329 7.65 6.69 12.20
C SER A 329 7.10 5.36 12.77
N LEU A 330 5.84 5.01 12.48
CA LEU A 330 5.26 3.73 12.88
C LEU A 330 5.93 2.54 12.18
N ILE A 331 6.24 2.67 10.89
CA ILE A 331 7.00 1.65 10.13
C ILE A 331 8.37 1.43 10.79
N SER A 332 9.12 2.50 11.02
CA SER A 332 10.45 2.43 11.62
C SER A 332 10.43 1.76 13.00
N GLU A 333 9.48 2.14 13.87
CA GLU A 333 9.32 1.50 15.17
C GLU A 333 8.95 0.02 15.06
N SER A 334 8.09 -0.35 14.10
CA SER A 334 7.72 -1.75 13.86
C SER A 334 8.94 -2.59 13.44
N MET A 335 9.78 -2.04 12.55
CA MET A 335 11.03 -2.70 12.11
C MET A 335 12.05 -2.84 13.25
N GLU A 336 12.14 -1.84 14.13
CA GLU A 336 13.06 -1.88 15.28
C GLU A 336 12.63 -2.92 16.32
N ILE A 337 11.33 -2.98 16.66
CA ILE A 337 10.78 -4.01 17.56
C ILE A 337 11.03 -5.40 16.96
N ALA A 338 10.80 -5.58 15.65
CA ALA A 338 11.04 -6.83 14.96
C ALA A 338 12.50 -7.28 15.04
N ARG A 339 13.45 -6.35 14.85
CA ARG A 339 14.89 -6.65 14.98
C ARG A 339 15.24 -7.12 16.39
N HIS A 340 14.79 -6.40 17.40
CA HIS A 340 15.00 -6.80 18.79
C HIS A 340 14.33 -8.15 19.13
N ALA A 341 13.16 -8.44 18.54
CA ALA A 341 12.52 -9.74 18.72
C ALA A 341 13.40 -10.88 18.19
N VAL A 342 14.00 -10.72 17.00
CA VAL A 342 14.95 -11.69 16.43
C VAL A 342 16.20 -11.84 17.32
N ASP A 343 16.73 -10.74 17.84
CA ASP A 343 17.89 -10.76 18.75
C ASP A 343 17.56 -11.51 20.05
N THR A 344 16.40 -11.27 20.65
CA THR A 344 15.98 -11.97 21.88
C THR A 344 15.77 -13.47 21.67
N VAL A 345 15.27 -13.88 20.50
CA VAL A 345 15.18 -15.30 20.14
C VAL A 345 16.59 -15.92 20.05
N SER A 346 17.54 -15.20 19.46
CA SER A 346 18.94 -15.64 19.35
C SER A 346 19.60 -15.75 20.73
N MET A 347 19.39 -14.77 21.61
CA MET A 347 19.87 -14.80 23.00
C MET A 347 19.25 -15.96 23.78
N SER A 348 17.93 -16.17 23.65
CA SER A 348 17.22 -17.29 24.28
C SER A 348 17.83 -18.64 23.90
N ARG A 349 18.26 -18.81 22.64
CA ARG A 349 18.96 -20.02 22.19
C ARG A 349 20.32 -20.18 22.86
N VAL A 350 21.12 -19.12 22.95
CA VAL A 350 22.45 -19.13 23.60
C VAL A 350 22.34 -19.52 25.07
N PHE A 351 21.39 -18.93 25.79
CA PHE A 351 21.16 -19.21 27.21
C PHE A 351 20.26 -20.43 27.47
N LYS A 352 19.80 -21.11 26.41
CA LYS A 352 18.93 -22.29 26.47
C LYS A 352 17.63 -22.06 27.27
N PHE A 353 17.09 -20.84 27.22
CA PHE A 353 15.83 -20.49 27.88
C PHE A 353 14.61 -21.10 27.19
N SER A 354 14.68 -21.22 25.87
CA SER A 354 13.62 -21.83 25.07
C SER A 354 13.87 -23.32 24.84
N GLU A 355 12.79 -24.07 24.66
CA GLU A 355 12.86 -25.40 24.09
C GLU A 355 13.51 -25.35 22.70
N GLU A 356 14.42 -26.29 22.43
CA GLU A 356 15.04 -26.40 21.11
C GLU A 356 13.98 -26.86 20.12
N ARG A 357 13.36 -25.89 19.46
CA ARG A 357 12.48 -26.17 18.32
C ARG A 357 13.37 -26.65 17.18
N LYS A 358 13.56 -27.97 17.06
CA LYS A 358 14.20 -28.67 15.92
C LYS A 358 13.60 -28.29 14.55
N ASN A 359 12.49 -27.57 14.56
CA ASN A 359 11.75 -27.07 13.42
C ASN A 359 11.64 -25.54 13.48
N ASP A 360 12.77 -24.83 13.66
CA ASP A 360 12.83 -23.41 13.29
C ASP A 360 12.26 -23.30 11.89
N VAL A 361 11.20 -22.51 11.71
CA VAL A 361 10.44 -22.49 10.44
C VAL A 361 11.40 -22.17 9.30
N TRP A 362 12.36 -21.28 9.59
CA TRP A 362 13.43 -20.84 8.72
C TRP A 362 14.54 -21.85 8.46
N SER A 363 14.69 -22.93 9.26
CA SER A 363 15.70 -23.95 8.97
C SER A 363 15.27 -24.92 7.88
N LYS A 364 13.98 -24.91 7.50
CA LYS A 364 13.37 -25.77 6.48
C LYS A 364 12.90 -25.04 5.22
N PHE A 365 12.91 -23.70 5.22
CA PHE A 365 12.68 -22.83 4.06
C PHE A 365 14.01 -22.36 3.47
#